data_AF-W4EIE4-F1
#
_entry.id   AF-W4EIE4-F1
#
_cell.length_a   1.000
_cell.length_b   1.000
_cell.length_c   1.000
_cell.angle_alpha   90.00
_cell.angle_beta   90.00
_cell.angle_gamma   90.00
#
_symmetry.space_group_name_H-M   'P 1'
#
loop_
_entity.id
_entity.type
_entity.pdbx_description
1 polymer ?
#
loop_
_entity_poly.entity_id
_entity_poly.type
_entity_poly.pdbx_seq_one_letter_code
_entity_poly.pdbx_strand_id
1 'polypeptide(L)'
;MSLFFVALSAAMGVGVWFLVIGIVFSIGGGDLYIVTHYDSLFFYATLLLLCIIAYLFFAKHLMEKELPLLLAICFGTTVIFFFIAPWLAEAKSSVQRELSNISYSNHEKFMEKVEVMIDQEKLPYSVNVDKSRERFKDIRSTNIIVLNKASYKDISINDMEKLLAMTYGERVRLGILNENYENLMIDLVIDTDKSVSYCEPYEICEDLGLEIK
;
A
#
# COMPACT_ATOMS: atom_id res chain seq x y z
N MET A 1 15.30 -35.38 -2.71
CA MET A 1 15.92 -34.48 -3.70
C MET A 1 14.95 -33.97 -4.75
N SER A 2 14.17 -34.81 -5.45
CA SER A 2 13.23 -34.36 -6.51
C SER A 2 12.21 -33.29 -6.07
N LEU A 3 11.61 -33.41 -4.87
CA LEU A 3 10.64 -32.43 -4.38
C LEU A 3 11.26 -31.05 -4.11
N PHE A 4 12.52 -31.01 -3.67
CA PHE A 4 13.24 -29.77 -3.44
C PHE A 4 13.44 -29.00 -4.75
N PHE A 5 13.78 -29.70 -5.83
CA PHE A 5 13.94 -29.11 -7.15
C PHE A 5 12.61 -28.55 -7.70
N VAL A 6 11.51 -29.27 -7.50
CA VAL A 6 10.18 -28.80 -7.87
C VAL A 6 9.79 -27.55 -7.07
N ALA A 7 10.01 -27.53 -5.75
CA ALA A 7 9.74 -26.37 -4.92
C ALA A 7 10.59 -25.14 -5.33
N LEU A 8 11.87 -25.34 -5.62
CA LEU A 8 12.77 -24.29 -6.11
C LEU A 8 12.29 -23.72 -7.45
N SER A 9 11.84 -24.58 -8.37
CA SER A 9 11.33 -24.16 -9.67
C SER A 9 10.04 -23.33 -9.57
N ALA A 10 9.14 -23.69 -8.65
CA ALA A 10 7.93 -22.92 -8.36
C ALA A 10 8.29 -21.52 -7.81
N ALA A 11 9.22 -21.47 -6.84
CA ALA A 11 9.71 -20.20 -6.28
C ALA A 11 10.38 -19.31 -7.35
N MET A 12 11.16 -19.91 -8.25
CA MET A 12 11.74 -19.19 -9.39
C MET A 12 10.67 -18.65 -10.35
N GLY A 13 9.63 -19.43 -10.65
CA GLY A 13 8.53 -18.97 -11.51
C GLY A 13 7.83 -17.73 -10.97
N VAL A 14 7.49 -17.74 -9.68
CA VAL A 14 6.91 -16.58 -8.98
C VAL A 14 7.89 -15.41 -8.95
N GLY A 15 9.16 -15.66 -8.60
CA GLY A 15 10.20 -14.62 -8.53
C GLY A 15 10.42 -13.92 -9.88
N VAL A 16 10.54 -14.69 -10.97
CA VAL A 16 10.71 -14.15 -12.33
C VAL A 16 9.51 -13.30 -12.73
N TRP A 17 8.29 -13.70 -12.39
CA TRP A 17 7.11 -12.89 -12.65
C TRP A 17 7.19 -11.51 -11.98
N PHE A 18 7.53 -11.45 -10.69
CA PHE A 18 7.70 -10.18 -9.98
C PHE A 18 8.77 -9.29 -10.60
N LEU A 19 9.89 -9.86 -11.05
CA LEU A 19 10.96 -9.11 -11.71
C LEU A 19 10.54 -8.54 -13.07
N VAL A 20 9.84 -9.35 -13.88
CA VAL A 20 9.33 -8.90 -15.19
C VAL A 20 8.32 -7.77 -15.02
N ILE A 21 7.38 -7.92 -14.08
CA ILE A 21 6.40 -6.88 -13.75
C ILE A 21 7.10 -5.61 -13.24
N GLY A 22 8.08 -5.75 -12.36
CA GLY A 22 8.89 -4.63 -11.87
C GLY A 22 9.55 -3.85 -13.01
N ILE A 23 10.15 -4.54 -13.99
CA ILE A 23 10.74 -3.91 -15.18
C ILE A 23 9.69 -3.20 -16.03
N VAL A 24 8.55 -3.84 -16.30
CA VAL A 24 7.46 -3.25 -17.11
C VAL A 24 6.97 -1.95 -16.47
N PHE A 25 6.77 -1.94 -15.15
CA PHE A 25 6.34 -0.74 -14.44
C PHE A 25 7.44 0.32 -14.34
N SER A 26 8.72 -0.06 -14.20
CA SER A 26 9.85 0.89 -14.20
C SER A 26 10.05 1.58 -15.56
N ILE A 27 9.73 0.93 -16.68
CA ILE A 27 9.80 1.53 -18.03
C ILE A 27 8.54 2.35 -18.35
N GLY A 28 7.39 1.95 -17.79
CA GLY A 28 6.07 2.43 -18.20
C GLY A 28 5.71 3.87 -17.84
N GLY A 29 6.50 4.58 -17.02
CA GLY A 29 6.27 6.01 -16.70
C GLY A 29 4.85 6.34 -16.25
N GLY A 30 4.14 5.35 -15.67
CA GLY A 30 2.74 5.49 -15.29
C GLY A 30 2.64 6.09 -13.88
N ASP A 31 1.78 7.10 -13.76
CA ASP A 31 1.50 7.94 -12.58
C ASP A 31 1.13 7.18 -11.28
N LEU A 32 0.99 5.85 -11.34
CA LEU A 32 0.57 5.01 -10.23
C LEU A 32 1.72 4.54 -9.32
N TYR A 33 2.97 4.64 -9.78
CA TYR A 33 4.16 4.35 -8.96
C TYR A 33 5.31 5.24 -9.42
N ILE A 34 5.37 6.46 -8.89
CA ILE A 34 6.54 7.33 -8.98
C ILE A 34 7.64 6.70 -8.12
N VAL A 35 8.28 5.64 -8.63
CA VAL A 35 9.53 5.14 -8.07
C VAL A 35 10.62 6.00 -8.67
N THR A 36 11.03 6.99 -7.89
CA THR A 36 12.28 7.70 -8.08
C THR A 36 13.42 6.69 -8.27
N HIS A 37 14.21 6.92 -9.32
CA HIS A 37 15.54 6.38 -9.61
C HIS A 37 15.63 5.20 -10.60
N TYR A 38 16.38 5.49 -11.68
CA TYR A 38 17.05 4.58 -12.61
C TYR A 38 17.66 3.33 -11.94
N ASP A 39 18.00 3.42 -10.64
CA ASP A 39 18.54 2.34 -9.82
C ASP A 39 17.59 1.14 -9.69
N SER A 40 16.28 1.36 -9.68
CA SER A 40 15.27 0.29 -9.56
C SER A 40 15.23 -0.62 -10.79
N LEU A 41 15.22 -0.03 -12.00
CA LEU A 41 15.25 -0.78 -13.25
C LEU A 41 16.54 -1.60 -13.39
N PHE A 42 17.68 -0.98 -13.09
CA PHE A 42 18.97 -1.66 -13.10
C PHE A 42 19.00 -2.82 -12.10
N PHE A 43 18.45 -2.62 -10.90
CA PHE A 43 18.34 -3.65 -9.88
C PHE A 43 17.49 -4.84 -10.35
N TYR A 44 16.28 -4.60 -10.85
CA TYR A 44 15.40 -5.67 -11.34
C TYR A 44 15.98 -6.41 -12.54
N ALA A 45 16.56 -5.69 -13.49
CA ALA A 45 17.21 -6.29 -14.66
C ALA A 45 18.42 -7.15 -14.28
N THR A 46 19.27 -6.67 -13.35
CA THR A 46 20.43 -7.42 -12.86
C THR A 46 20.01 -8.68 -12.13
N LEU A 47 18.99 -8.59 -11.27
CA LEU A 47 18.47 -9.73 -10.52
C LEU A 47 17.83 -10.76 -11.46
N LEU A 48 17.11 -10.33 -12.50
CA LEU A 48 16.54 -11.21 -13.52
C LEU A 48 17.64 -11.95 -14.28
N LEU A 49 18.71 -11.25 -14.67
CA LEU A 49 19.86 -11.85 -15.34
C LEU A 49 20.52 -12.93 -14.46
N LEU A 50 20.68 -12.65 -13.17
CA LEU A 50 21.21 -13.62 -12.21
C LEU A 50 20.30 -14.85 -12.10
N CYS A 51 18.97 -14.67 -12.06
CA CYS A 51 18.01 -15.77 -12.09
C CYS A 51 18.14 -16.63 -13.36
N ILE A 52 18.30 -16.01 -14.54
CA ILE A 52 18.48 -16.74 -15.80
C ILE A 52 19.79 -17.55 -15.77
N ILE A 53 20.90 -16.95 -15.31
CA ILE A 53 22.19 -17.63 -15.20
C ILE A 53 22.07 -18.83 -14.25
N ALA A 54 21.48 -18.65 -13.07
CA ALA A 54 21.25 -19.72 -12.11
C ALA A 54 20.40 -20.85 -12.71
N TYR A 55 19.36 -20.51 -13.47
CA TYR A 55 18.50 -21.48 -14.16
C TYR A 55 19.27 -22.26 -15.24
N LEU A 56 20.16 -21.62 -15.99
CA LEU A 56 20.98 -22.30 -17.00
C LEU A 56 21.99 -23.27 -16.37
N PHE A 57 22.65 -22.88 -15.28
CA PHE A 57 23.51 -23.78 -14.50
C PHE A 57 22.72 -24.97 -13.95
N PHE A 58 21.50 -24.70 -13.48
CA PHE A 58 20.61 -25.72 -12.98
C PHE A 58 20.18 -26.72 -14.06
N ALA A 59 19.78 -26.23 -15.24
CA ALA A 59 19.42 -27.05 -16.38
C ALA A 59 20.61 -27.91 -16.86
N LYS A 60 21.80 -27.32 -16.92
CA LYS A 60 23.04 -28.04 -17.26
C LYS A 60 23.31 -29.18 -16.27
N HIS A 61 23.21 -28.91 -14.96
CA HIS A 61 23.43 -29.91 -13.93
C HIS A 61 22.46 -31.10 -14.04
N LEU A 62 21.18 -30.84 -14.33
CA LEU A 62 20.18 -31.89 -14.52
C LEU A 62 20.41 -32.72 -15.79
N MET A 63 20.90 -32.10 -16.86
CA MET A 63 21.29 -32.79 -18.09
C MET A 63 22.51 -33.69 -17.88
N GLU A 64 23.54 -33.22 -17.17
CA GLU A 64 24.72 -34.02 -16.81
C GLU A 64 24.38 -35.24 -15.93
N LYS A 65 23.28 -35.17 -15.17
CA LYS A 65 22.78 -36.27 -14.35
C LYS A 65 21.83 -37.21 -15.09
N GLU A 66 21.63 -37.01 -16.40
CA GLU A 66 20.70 -37.81 -17.23
C GLU A 66 19.27 -37.85 -16.66
N LEU A 67 18.81 -36.72 -16.10
CA LEU A 67 17.45 -36.57 -15.54
C LEU A 67 16.56 -35.65 -16.39
N PRO A 68 16.35 -35.92 -17.70
CA PRO A 68 15.59 -35.02 -18.58
C PRO A 68 14.12 -34.92 -18.20
N LEU A 69 13.55 -35.97 -17.60
CA LEU A 69 12.16 -35.97 -17.13
C LEU A 69 11.97 -34.98 -15.97
N LEU A 70 12.94 -34.93 -15.04
CA LEU A 70 12.92 -33.98 -13.93
C LEU A 70 13.08 -32.53 -14.42
N LEU A 71 13.93 -32.31 -15.42
CA LEU A 71 14.09 -31.01 -16.07
C LEU A 71 12.77 -30.53 -16.69
N ALA A 72 12.08 -31.41 -17.43
CA ALA A 72 10.79 -31.08 -18.04
C ALA A 72 9.73 -30.73 -17.00
N ILE A 73 9.68 -31.47 -15.89
CA ILE A 73 8.78 -31.16 -14.77
C ILE A 73 9.12 -29.79 -14.19
N CYS A 74 10.40 -29.51 -13.90
CA CYS A 74 10.84 -28.23 -13.32
C CYS A 74 10.55 -27.05 -14.26
N PHE A 75 10.75 -27.21 -15.56
CA PHE A 75 10.40 -26.18 -16.55
C PHE A 75 8.89 -25.94 -16.57
N GLY A 76 8.08 -27.00 -16.63
CA GLY A 76 6.63 -26.90 -16.60
C GLY A 76 6.12 -26.21 -15.34
N THR A 77 6.67 -26.54 -14.17
CA THR A 77 6.29 -25.89 -12.90
C THR A 77 6.70 -24.44 -12.86
N THR A 78 7.89 -24.06 -13.33
CA THR A 78 8.29 -22.63 -13.43
C THR A 78 7.30 -21.84 -14.30
N VAL A 79 6.93 -22.37 -15.47
CA VAL A 79 5.98 -21.72 -16.39
C VAL A 79 4.60 -21.59 -15.77
N ILE A 80 4.08 -22.66 -15.16
CA ILE A 80 2.77 -22.65 -14.49
C ILE A 80 2.75 -21.59 -13.38
N PHE A 81 3.76 -21.56 -12.51
CA PHE A 81 3.81 -20.59 -11.41
C PHE A 81 4.01 -19.16 -11.87
N PHE A 82 4.69 -18.93 -13.01
CA PHE A 82 4.78 -17.60 -13.62
C PHE A 82 3.39 -17.06 -14.00
N PHE A 83 2.50 -17.89 -14.56
CA PHE A 83 1.15 -17.45 -14.93
C PHE A 83 0.16 -17.40 -13.75
N ILE A 84 0.39 -18.19 -12.70
CA ILE A 84 -0.44 -18.20 -11.48
C ILE A 84 -0.04 -17.08 -10.51
N ALA A 85 1.21 -16.59 -10.56
CA ALA A 85 1.70 -15.51 -9.71
C ALA A 85 0.78 -14.27 -9.64
N PRO A 86 0.22 -13.72 -10.75
CA PRO A 86 -0.74 -12.61 -10.67
C PRO A 86 -1.95 -12.93 -9.80
N TRP A 87 -2.53 -14.12 -9.97
CA TRP A 87 -3.71 -14.56 -9.20
C TRP A 87 -3.40 -14.71 -7.71
N LEU A 88 -2.20 -15.22 -7.39
CA LEU A 88 -1.75 -15.31 -5.99
C LEU A 88 -1.51 -13.94 -5.36
N ALA A 89 -1.01 -12.97 -6.14
CA ALA A 89 -0.82 -11.60 -5.69
C ALA A 89 -2.16 -10.91 -5.37
N GLU A 90 -3.16 -11.11 -6.23
CA GLU A 90 -4.52 -10.57 -6.03
C GLU A 90 -5.25 -11.26 -4.86
N ALA A 91 -5.14 -12.59 -4.72
CA ALA A 91 -5.70 -13.30 -3.59
C ALA A 91 -5.10 -12.86 -2.25
N LYS A 92 -3.80 -12.52 -2.22
CA LYS A 92 -3.17 -11.96 -1.01
C LYS A 92 -3.77 -10.60 -0.66
N SER A 93 -3.95 -9.72 -1.64
CA SER A 93 -4.49 -8.37 -1.38
C SER A 93 -5.94 -8.42 -0.92
N SER A 94 -6.76 -9.32 -1.48
CA SER A 94 -8.15 -9.50 -1.05
C SER A 94 -8.25 -10.06 0.38
N VAL A 95 -7.47 -11.08 0.71
CA VAL A 95 -7.44 -11.68 2.06
C VAL A 95 -6.93 -10.68 3.09
N GLN A 96 -5.90 -9.90 2.76
CA GLN A 96 -5.39 -8.86 3.65
C GLN A 96 -6.41 -7.74 3.86
N ARG A 97 -7.20 -7.40 2.83
CA ARG A 97 -8.31 -6.43 2.93
C ARG A 97 -9.43 -6.95 3.82
N GLU A 98 -9.75 -8.23 3.73
CA GLU A 98 -10.81 -8.84 4.54
C GLU A 98 -10.42 -9.02 6.01
N LEU A 99 -9.16 -9.38 6.29
CA LEU A 99 -8.62 -9.51 7.65
C LEU A 99 -8.37 -8.16 8.33
N SER A 100 -8.14 -7.09 7.57
CA SER A 100 -7.95 -5.73 8.10
C SER A 100 -9.24 -4.94 8.25
N ASN A 101 -10.40 -5.56 8.00
CA ASN A 101 -11.69 -4.91 8.16
C ASN A 101 -11.90 -4.48 9.62
N ILE A 102 -11.90 -3.17 9.84
CA ILE A 102 -12.28 -2.57 11.10
C ILE A 102 -13.79 -2.80 11.27
N SER A 103 -14.21 -3.22 12.47
CA SER A 103 -15.63 -3.36 12.76
C SER A 103 -16.29 -1.97 12.84
N TYR A 104 -17.55 -1.85 12.42
CA TYR A 104 -18.31 -0.60 12.59
C TYR A 104 -18.30 -0.10 14.03
N SER A 105 -18.41 -1.01 15.01
CA SER A 105 -18.38 -0.65 16.43
C SER A 105 -17.06 0.01 16.85
N ASN A 106 -15.93 -0.51 16.36
CA ASN A 106 -14.62 0.09 16.65
C ASN A 106 -14.46 1.44 15.95
N HIS A 107 -14.94 1.54 14.71
CA HIS A 107 -14.92 2.79 13.96
C HIS A 107 -15.75 3.89 14.64
N GLU A 108 -16.96 3.57 15.10
CA GLU A 108 -17.82 4.50 15.84
C GLU A 108 -17.16 4.99 17.14
N LYS A 109 -16.56 4.07 17.92
CA LYS A 109 -15.81 4.43 19.14
C LYS A 109 -14.62 5.34 18.85
N PHE A 110 -13.93 5.08 17.75
CA PHE A 110 -12.80 5.92 17.33
C PHE A 110 -13.28 7.32 16.93
N MET A 111 -14.38 7.42 16.18
CA MET A 111 -15.00 8.69 15.80
C MET A 111 -15.43 9.52 17.02
N GLU A 112 -16.12 8.88 17.99
CA GLU A 112 -16.49 9.51 19.26
C GLU A 112 -15.26 10.00 20.03
N LYS A 113 -14.19 9.20 20.08
CA LYS A 113 -12.92 9.58 20.71
C LYS A 113 -12.33 10.83 20.04
N VAL A 114 -12.34 10.91 18.71
CA VAL A 114 -11.83 12.06 17.96
C VAL A 114 -12.68 13.31 18.20
N GLU A 115 -14.02 13.17 18.20
CA GLU A 115 -14.94 14.27 18.52
C GLU A 115 -14.65 14.86 19.90
N VAL A 116 -14.53 14.01 20.92
CA VAL A 116 -14.17 14.44 22.29
C VAL A 116 -12.82 15.14 22.35
N MET A 117 -11.81 14.65 21.62
CA MET A 117 -10.47 15.27 21.63
C MET A 117 -10.46 16.63 20.92
N ILE A 118 -11.23 16.79 19.84
CA ILE A 118 -11.40 18.07 19.13
C ILE A 118 -12.01 19.12 20.07
N ASP A 119 -13.05 18.73 20.82
CA ASP A 119 -13.71 19.61 21.79
C ASP A 119 -12.78 19.99 22.96
N GLN A 120 -12.02 19.02 23.48
CA GLN A 120 -11.06 19.24 24.57
C GLN A 120 -9.92 20.19 24.17
N GLU A 121 -9.37 20.01 22.96
CA GLU A 121 -8.29 20.83 22.42
C GLU A 121 -8.80 22.16 21.82
N LYS A 122 -10.12 22.36 21.78
CA LYS A 122 -10.80 23.52 21.20
C LYS A 122 -10.36 23.79 19.76
N LEU A 123 -10.23 22.73 18.98
CA LEU A 123 -9.85 22.84 17.58
C LEU A 123 -11.00 23.43 16.75
N PRO A 124 -10.70 24.20 15.68
CA PRO A 124 -11.72 24.83 14.83
C PRO A 124 -12.35 23.84 13.83
N TYR A 125 -12.60 22.61 14.25
CA TYR A 125 -13.16 21.53 13.43
C TYR A 125 -14.36 20.89 14.13
N SER A 126 -15.22 20.24 13.36
CA SER A 126 -16.28 19.37 13.87
C SER A 126 -16.29 18.07 13.07
N VAL A 127 -16.59 16.94 13.71
CA VAL A 127 -16.61 15.66 13.00
C VAL A 127 -17.89 15.56 12.16
N ASN A 128 -17.75 15.32 10.86
CA ASN A 128 -18.85 15.03 9.97
C ASN A 128 -19.18 13.53 10.02
N VAL A 129 -20.02 13.15 10.97
CA VAL A 129 -20.39 11.76 11.25
C VAL A 129 -20.98 11.06 10.02
N ASP A 130 -21.88 11.74 9.29
CA ASP A 130 -22.57 11.14 8.15
C ASP A 130 -21.60 10.83 7.01
N LYS A 131 -20.75 11.78 6.64
CA LYS A 131 -19.73 11.56 5.59
C LYS A 131 -18.65 10.57 6.01
N SER A 132 -18.27 10.55 7.28
CA SER A 132 -17.30 9.59 7.82
C SER A 132 -17.84 8.16 7.69
N ARG A 133 -19.09 7.93 8.11
CA ARG A 133 -19.78 6.63 7.97
C ARG A 133 -19.98 6.20 6.53
N GLU A 134 -20.36 7.14 5.66
CA GLU A 134 -20.54 6.88 4.23
C GLU A 134 -19.23 6.37 3.62
N ARG A 135 -18.13 7.10 3.78
CA ARG A 135 -16.83 6.69 3.24
C ARG A 135 -16.29 5.43 3.87
N PHE A 136 -16.52 5.22 5.17
CA PHE A 136 -16.12 4.00 5.86
C PHE A 136 -16.83 2.73 5.33
N LYS A 137 -18.07 2.85 4.82
CA LYS A 137 -18.76 1.72 4.18
C LYS A 137 -17.99 1.19 2.97
N ASP A 138 -17.35 2.09 2.22
CA ASP A 138 -16.61 1.75 1.00
C ASP A 138 -15.18 1.28 1.31
N ILE A 139 -14.57 1.83 2.35
CA ILE A 139 -13.16 1.63 2.69
C ILE A 139 -13.06 1.18 4.16
N ARG A 140 -13.48 -0.07 4.43
CA ARG A 140 -13.52 -0.69 5.77
C ARG A 140 -12.15 -1.04 6.37
N SER A 141 -11.07 -0.88 5.61
CA SER A 141 -9.71 -1.27 6.00
C SER A 141 -8.95 -0.21 6.80
N THR A 142 -9.54 0.97 7.04
CA THR A 142 -8.94 2.09 7.79
C THR A 142 -10.04 2.91 8.46
N ASN A 143 -9.74 3.55 9.59
CA ASN A 143 -10.68 4.49 10.18
C ASN A 143 -10.79 5.72 9.29
N ILE A 144 -12.02 6.18 9.03
CA ILE A 144 -12.23 7.36 8.19
C ILE A 144 -12.86 8.47 9.01
N ILE A 145 -12.14 9.57 9.15
CA ILE A 145 -12.64 10.77 9.82
C ILE A 145 -12.73 11.88 8.78
N VAL A 146 -13.92 12.43 8.63
CA VAL A 146 -14.17 13.62 7.83
C VAL A 146 -14.44 14.77 8.78
N LEU A 147 -13.64 15.83 8.71
CA LEU A 147 -13.77 17.03 9.52
C LEU A 147 -14.36 18.17 8.70
N ASN A 148 -15.30 18.87 9.32
CA ASN A 148 -15.90 20.11 8.87
C ASN A 148 -15.13 21.27 9.50
N LYS A 149 -14.54 22.14 8.67
CA LYS A 149 -13.91 23.37 9.15
C LYS A 149 -14.97 24.35 9.67
N ALA A 150 -14.74 24.93 10.85
CA ALA A 150 -15.67 25.87 11.49
C ALA A 150 -15.31 27.35 11.27
N SER A 151 -14.16 27.66 10.64
CA SER A 151 -13.63 29.02 10.54
C SER A 151 -12.91 29.27 9.21
N TYR A 152 -12.96 30.53 8.74
CA TYR A 152 -12.22 31.05 7.58
C TYR A 152 -10.69 31.09 7.72
N LYS A 153 -10.17 30.78 8.92
CA LYS A 153 -8.71 30.76 9.14
C LYS A 153 -8.07 29.57 8.45
N ASP A 154 -6.91 29.75 7.84
CA ASP A 154 -6.14 28.65 7.26
C ASP A 154 -5.79 27.59 8.31
N ILE A 155 -5.60 26.36 7.83
CA ILE A 155 -5.19 25.23 8.67
C ILE A 155 -3.78 25.54 9.17
N SER A 156 -3.60 25.61 10.49
CA SER A 156 -2.28 25.86 11.05
C SER A 156 -1.49 24.56 11.22
N ILE A 157 -0.16 24.65 11.17
CA ILE A 157 0.74 23.51 11.45
C ILE A 157 0.44 22.92 12.83
N ASN A 158 0.19 23.77 13.83
CA ASN A 158 -0.14 23.35 15.18
C ASN A 158 -1.48 22.58 15.25
N ASP A 159 -2.45 22.92 14.41
CA ASP A 159 -3.69 22.14 14.31
C ASP A 159 -3.42 20.75 13.73
N MET A 160 -2.57 20.66 12.70
CA MET A 160 -2.17 19.38 12.11
C MET A 160 -1.38 18.51 13.07
N GLU A 161 -0.42 19.06 13.81
CA GLU A 161 0.34 18.32 14.83
C GLU A 161 -0.59 17.71 15.89
N LYS A 162 -1.61 18.48 16.33
CA LYS A 162 -2.62 17.99 17.27
C LYS A 162 -3.47 16.88 16.67
N LEU A 163 -3.92 17.04 15.42
CA LEU A 163 -4.69 16.01 14.73
C LEU A 163 -3.87 14.72 14.54
N LEU A 164 -2.60 14.82 14.17
CA LEU A 164 -1.68 13.68 14.07
C LEU A 164 -1.42 13.00 15.42
N ALA A 165 -1.37 13.77 16.51
CA ALA A 165 -1.23 13.22 17.84
C ALA A 165 -2.46 12.41 18.28
N MET A 166 -3.66 12.86 17.90
CA MET A 166 -4.93 12.19 18.22
C MET A 166 -5.10 10.85 17.52
N THR A 167 -4.53 10.70 16.32
CA THR A 167 -4.61 9.48 15.50
C THR A 167 -3.53 8.44 15.82
N TYR A 168 -2.68 8.70 16.82
CA TYR A 168 -1.57 7.78 17.16
C TYR A 168 -2.03 6.37 17.51
N GLY A 169 -1.35 5.37 16.93
CA GLY A 169 -1.62 3.95 17.16
C GLY A 169 -2.74 3.38 16.29
N GLU A 170 -3.41 4.20 15.48
CA GLU A 170 -4.45 3.75 14.55
C GLU A 170 -4.14 4.23 13.13
N ARG A 171 -4.54 3.44 12.14
CA ARG A 171 -4.43 3.83 10.74
C ARG A 171 -5.68 4.60 10.33
N VAL A 172 -5.52 5.88 10.01
CA VAL A 172 -6.63 6.82 9.82
C VAL A 172 -6.51 7.54 8.48
N ARG A 173 -7.59 7.56 7.71
CA ARG A 173 -7.77 8.50 6.61
C ARG A 173 -8.54 9.72 7.10
N LEU A 174 -7.89 10.87 7.09
CA LEU A 174 -8.41 12.14 7.56
C LEU A 174 -8.73 13.05 6.37
N GLY A 175 -10.01 13.35 6.16
CA GLY A 175 -10.44 14.33 5.17
C GLY A 175 -10.89 15.61 5.86
N ILE A 176 -10.36 16.76 5.45
CA ILE A 176 -10.81 18.08 5.93
C ILE A 176 -11.61 18.73 4.80
N LEU A 177 -12.87 19.05 5.06
CA LEU A 177 -13.74 19.76 4.13
C LEU A 177 -13.60 21.27 4.33
N ASN A 178 -13.70 21.99 3.22
CA ASN A 178 -13.85 23.44 3.25
C ASN A 178 -15.20 23.84 3.89
N GLU A 179 -15.38 25.11 4.19
CA GLU A 179 -16.51 25.68 4.94
C GLU A 179 -17.87 25.51 4.27
N ASN A 180 -17.88 25.38 2.94
CA ASN A 180 -19.09 25.05 2.20
C ASN A 180 -19.47 23.56 2.31
N TYR A 181 -18.66 22.76 3.00
CA TYR A 181 -18.79 21.31 3.18
C TYR A 181 -18.86 20.49 1.90
N GLU A 182 -18.64 21.10 0.73
CA GLU A 182 -18.75 20.44 -0.57
C GLU A 182 -17.42 19.87 -1.05
N ASN A 183 -16.32 20.61 -0.86
CA ASN A 183 -15.00 20.23 -1.39
C ASN A 183 -14.05 19.80 -0.28
N LEU A 184 -13.33 18.70 -0.53
CA LEU A 184 -12.15 18.32 0.26
C LEU A 184 -11.08 19.38 0.07
N MET A 185 -10.66 19.98 1.17
CA MET A 185 -9.54 20.91 1.23
C MET A 185 -8.23 20.12 1.36
N ILE A 186 -8.23 19.05 2.17
CA ILE A 186 -7.10 18.12 2.32
C ILE A 186 -7.64 16.71 2.55
N ASP A 187 -6.99 15.70 1.99
CA ASP A 187 -7.17 14.28 2.28
C ASP A 187 -5.82 13.66 2.65
N LEU A 188 -5.72 13.09 3.85
CA LEU A 188 -4.49 12.50 4.38
C LEU A 188 -4.70 11.05 4.77
N VAL A 189 -3.68 10.21 4.60
CA VAL A 189 -3.59 8.88 5.21
C VAL A 189 -2.46 8.90 6.22
N ILE A 190 -2.81 8.67 7.48
CA ILE A 190 -1.91 8.63 8.62
C ILE A 190 -1.77 7.17 9.05
N ASP A 191 -0.53 6.69 9.08
CA ASP A 191 -0.22 5.35 9.56
C ASP A 191 0.00 5.32 11.08
N THR A 192 0.08 4.11 11.63
CA THR A 192 0.08 3.87 13.08
C THR A 192 1.23 4.56 13.83
N ASP A 193 2.34 4.86 13.13
CA ASP A 193 3.54 5.50 13.64
C ASP A 193 3.55 7.04 13.48
N LYS A 194 2.41 7.63 13.10
CA LYS A 194 2.23 9.05 12.74
C LYS A 194 2.85 9.47 11.42
N SER A 195 3.42 8.55 10.64
CA SER A 195 3.84 8.88 9.28
C SER A 195 2.63 9.15 8.39
N VAL A 196 2.80 10.06 7.44
CA VAL A 196 1.79 10.37 6.43
C VAL A 196 2.18 9.61 5.17
N SER A 197 1.41 8.60 4.77
CA SER A 197 1.69 7.84 3.55
C SER A 197 1.01 8.43 2.31
N TYR A 198 0.06 9.35 2.51
CA TYR A 198 -0.60 10.06 1.42
C TYR A 198 -1.14 11.40 1.91
N CYS A 199 -1.03 12.43 1.08
CA CYS A 199 -1.59 13.75 1.34
C CYS A 199 -1.91 14.46 0.01
N GLU A 200 -3.14 14.93 -0.15
CA GLU A 200 -3.59 15.67 -1.32
C GLU A 200 -4.48 16.86 -0.91
N PRO A 201 -4.30 18.07 -1.47
CA PRO A 201 -3.33 18.45 -2.52
C PRO A 201 -1.91 18.67 -1.96
N TYR A 202 -0.91 18.26 -2.74
CA TYR A 202 0.51 18.25 -2.32
C TYR A 202 1.03 19.60 -1.83
N GLU A 203 0.67 20.70 -2.51
CA GLU A 203 1.12 22.06 -2.16
C GLU A 203 0.70 22.44 -0.73
N ILE A 204 -0.53 22.10 -0.33
CA ILE A 204 -1.02 22.39 1.02
C ILE A 204 -0.30 21.51 2.06
N CYS A 205 0.01 20.27 1.71
CA CYS A 205 0.72 19.35 2.58
C CYS A 205 2.17 19.78 2.83
N GLU A 206 2.84 20.27 1.79
CA GLU A 206 4.20 20.82 1.88
C GLU A 206 4.24 22.08 2.76
N ASP A 207 3.29 23.00 2.57
CA ASP A 207 3.13 24.20 3.41
C ASP A 207 2.86 23.89 4.88
N LEU A 208 2.23 22.74 5.15
CA LEU A 208 1.97 22.24 6.50
C LEU A 208 3.15 21.45 7.10
N GLY A 209 4.25 21.28 6.36
CA GLY A 209 5.45 20.56 6.81
C GLY A 209 5.26 19.04 6.89
N LEU A 210 4.31 18.48 6.14
CA LEU A 210 4.01 17.05 6.16
C LEU A 210 4.92 16.29 5.19
N GLU A 211 5.90 15.57 5.73
CA GLU A 211 6.75 14.68 4.94
C GLU A 211 6.00 13.37 4.62
N ILE A 212 5.79 13.11 3.32
CA ILE A 212 5.21 11.86 2.84
C ILE A 212 6.28 10.77 2.85
N LYS A 213 6.03 9.64 3.52
CA LYS A 213 6.98 8.52 3.69
C LYS A 213 6.48 7.20 3.12
#